data_AF-A0A8T4A0E0-F1
#
_entry.id   AF-A0A8T4A0E0-F1
#
_cell.length_a   1.000
_cell.length_b   1.000
_cell.length_c   1.000
_cell.angle_alpha   90.00
_cell.angle_beta   90.00
_cell.angle_gamma   90.00
#
_symmetry.space_group_name_H-M   'P 1'
#
loop_
_entity.id
_entity.type
_entity.pdbx_description
1 polymer ?
#
loop_
_entity_poly.entity_id
_entity_poly.type
_entity_poly.pdbx_seq_one_letter_code
_entity_poly.pdbx_strand_id
1 'polypeptide(L)'
;MNELETALNLLIFIFPAYAANAAPVIFGNRGPVMDFKKKLWGKRVLGDGKTFIGFFAGLACGIVSGVAISFLSTEYYPVFLPFLNTKEKIVVGLLLSLGALTGDLAGSFIKRRLGIERGQPSFLMDQLPFLFMALFFTLFYKPHIGQWIGFWGFVFLVAATFILHKATNVIAYRLRLKKVPW
;
A
#
# COMPACT_ATOMS: atom_id res chain seq x y z
N MET A 1 -22.15 -12.99 7.35
CA MET A 1 -21.87 -12.04 6.26
C MET A 1 -22.00 -12.76 4.94
N ASN A 2 -22.63 -12.14 3.94
CA ASN A 2 -22.60 -12.72 2.59
C ASN A 2 -21.23 -12.46 1.92
N GLU A 3 -21.02 -13.02 0.73
CA GLU A 3 -19.74 -12.90 0.02
C GLU A 3 -19.39 -11.44 -0.34
N LEU A 4 -20.39 -10.66 -0.76
CA LEU A 4 -20.22 -9.25 -1.11
C LEU A 4 -19.75 -8.43 0.10
N GLU A 5 -20.39 -8.61 1.25
CA GLU A 5 -20.03 -7.94 2.50
C GLU A 5 -18.61 -8.31 2.95
N THR A 6 -18.21 -9.57 2.74
CA THR A 6 -16.85 -10.04 3.03
C THR A 6 -15.82 -9.36 2.14
N ALA A 7 -16.07 -9.31 0.83
CA ALA A 7 -15.21 -8.62 -0.13
C ALA A 7 -15.08 -7.13 0.20
N LEU A 8 -16.19 -6.45 0.53
CA LEU A 8 -16.18 -5.04 0.92
C LEU A 8 -15.38 -4.81 2.21
N ASN A 9 -15.54 -5.66 3.23
CA ASN A 9 -14.78 -5.55 4.47
C ASN A 9 -13.28 -5.74 4.26
N LEU A 10 -12.87 -6.63 3.35
CA LEU A 10 -11.46 -6.80 2.98
C LEU A 10 -10.91 -5.57 2.23
N LEU A 11 -11.69 -4.99 1.32
CA LEU A 11 -11.30 -3.76 0.63
C LEU A 11 -11.18 -2.57 1.59
N ILE A 12 -12.10 -2.43 2.55
CA ILE A 12 -12.04 -1.40 3.60
C ILE A 12 -10.82 -1.65 4.50
N PHE A 13 -10.56 -2.91 4.87
CA PHE A 13 -9.39 -3.30 5.64
C PHE A 13 -8.08 -2.86 4.96
N ILE A 14 -7.89 -3.16 3.68
CA ILE A 14 -6.63 -2.84 3.00
C ILE A 14 -6.53 -1.38 2.54
N PHE A 15 -7.62 -0.61 2.60
CA PHE A 15 -7.68 0.76 2.08
C PHE A 15 -6.57 1.69 2.59
N PRO A 16 -6.18 1.69 3.88
CA PRO A 16 -5.07 2.52 4.35
C PRO A 16 -3.74 2.27 3.61
N ALA A 17 -3.46 1.01 3.27
CA ALA A 17 -2.30 0.65 2.47
C ALA A 17 -2.41 1.18 1.03
N TYR A 18 -3.59 1.08 0.41
CA TYR A 18 -3.84 1.62 -0.93
C TYR A 18 -3.71 3.15 -0.95
N ALA A 19 -4.29 3.84 0.03
CA ALA A 19 -4.18 5.29 0.16
C ALA A 19 -2.71 5.73 0.34
N ALA A 20 -1.97 5.04 1.20
CA ALA A 20 -0.56 5.32 1.43
C ALA A 20 0.30 5.11 0.18
N ASN A 21 0.06 4.03 -0.57
CA ASN A 21 0.81 3.72 -1.79
C ASN A 21 0.46 4.65 -2.97
N ALA A 22 -0.78 5.12 -3.05
CA ALA A 22 -1.23 6.00 -4.14
C ALA A 22 -0.77 7.46 -3.97
N ALA A 23 -0.71 7.97 -2.74
CA ALA A 23 -0.36 9.36 -2.44
C ALA A 23 0.99 9.84 -3.04
N PRO A 24 2.08 9.04 -3.04
CA PRO A 24 3.33 9.39 -3.73
C PRO A 24 3.17 9.71 -5.23
N VAL A 25 2.15 9.20 -5.92
CA VAL A 25 1.89 9.55 -7.33
C VAL A 25 1.52 11.03 -7.47
N ILE A 26 0.80 11.58 -6.49
CA ILE A 26 0.33 12.96 -6.48
C ILE A 26 1.40 13.88 -5.88
N PHE A 27 1.97 13.50 -4.73
CA PHE A 27 2.85 14.37 -3.94
C PHE A 27 4.35 14.07 -4.11
N GLY A 28 4.70 12.88 -4.58
CA GLY A 28 6.07 12.33 -4.49
C GLY A 28 7.03 12.75 -5.61
N ASN A 29 6.57 13.46 -6.64
CA ASN A 29 7.44 13.96 -7.71
C ASN A 29 8.25 15.22 -7.30
N ARG A 30 8.27 15.57 -6.01
CA ARG A 30 8.94 16.76 -5.46
C ARG A 30 9.78 16.36 -4.25
N GLY A 31 10.79 17.17 -3.94
CA GLY A 31 11.64 17.02 -2.77
C GLY A 31 12.81 16.02 -2.91
N PRO A 32 13.58 15.83 -1.83
CA PRO A 32 14.80 15.03 -1.85
C PRO A 32 14.51 13.54 -2.03
N VAL A 33 15.31 12.89 -2.87
CA VAL A 33 15.28 11.43 -3.08
C VAL A 33 15.86 10.71 -1.86
N MET A 34 15.22 9.62 -1.44
CA MET A 34 15.56 8.91 -0.21
C MET A 34 16.93 8.21 -0.25
N ASP A 35 17.39 7.83 -1.44
CA ASP A 35 18.71 7.20 -1.60
C ASP A 35 19.87 8.19 -1.74
N PHE A 36 19.61 9.51 -1.68
CA PHE A 36 20.62 10.55 -1.92
C PHE A 36 21.43 10.36 -3.20
N LYS A 37 20.83 9.76 -4.24
CA LYS A 37 21.49 9.36 -5.49
C LYS A 37 22.64 8.36 -5.33
N LYS A 38 22.80 7.74 -4.17
CA LYS A 38 23.81 6.73 -3.90
C LYS A 38 23.58 5.49 -4.76
N LYS A 39 24.69 4.79 -5.03
CA LYS A 39 24.71 3.53 -5.77
C LYS A 39 25.22 2.42 -4.87
N LEU A 40 24.66 1.23 -5.05
CA LEU A 40 25.12 -0.04 -4.49
C LEU A 40 25.36 -1.00 -5.66
N TRP A 41 26.58 -1.53 -5.75
CA TRP A 41 27.04 -2.38 -6.86
C TRP A 41 26.78 -1.76 -8.24
N GLY A 42 27.17 -0.49 -8.40
CA GLY A 42 27.03 0.24 -9.66
C GLY A 42 25.60 0.73 -9.99
N LYS A 43 24.57 0.27 -9.27
CA LYS A 43 23.15 0.61 -9.53
C LYS A 43 22.58 1.49 -8.41
N ARG A 44 21.64 2.38 -8.72
CA ARG A 44 20.94 3.22 -7.72
C ARG A 44 20.34 2.37 -6.60
N VAL A 45 20.35 2.83 -5.34
CA VAL A 45 19.79 2.02 -4.24
C VAL A 45 18.28 1.86 -4.41
N LEU A 46 17.55 2.96 -4.63
CA LEU A 46 16.09 2.97 -4.84
C LEU A 46 15.71 3.56 -6.20
N GLY A 47 16.32 4.70 -6.56
CA GLY A 47 15.99 5.49 -7.74
C GLY A 47 15.13 6.72 -7.41
N ASP A 48 15.07 7.66 -8.36
CA ASP A 48 14.52 9.00 -8.14
C ASP A 48 12.98 9.06 -7.91
N GLY A 49 12.29 7.93 -7.99
CA GLY A 49 10.85 7.84 -7.72
C GLY A 49 10.51 7.75 -6.24
N LYS A 50 11.52 7.59 -5.37
CA LYS A 50 11.36 7.42 -3.93
C LYS A 50 11.87 8.65 -3.22
N THR A 51 10.96 9.51 -2.78
CA THR A 51 11.26 10.82 -2.16
C THR A 51 10.70 10.90 -0.74
N PHE A 52 11.37 11.63 0.14
CA PHE A 52 10.89 11.80 1.52
C PHE A 52 9.50 12.44 1.57
N ILE A 53 9.21 13.41 0.68
CA ILE A 53 7.87 14.03 0.59
C ILE A 53 6.82 12.98 0.23
N GLY A 54 7.08 12.14 -0.77
CA GLY A 54 6.17 11.06 -1.16
C GLY A 54 5.91 10.09 0.00
N PHE A 55 6.96 9.68 0.70
CA PHE A 55 6.85 8.77 1.84
C PHE A 55 6.00 9.34 2.98
N PHE A 56 6.31 10.55 3.45
CA PHE A 56 5.58 11.14 4.57
C PHE A 56 4.16 11.57 4.19
N ALA A 57 3.93 12.04 2.96
CA ALA A 57 2.58 12.31 2.46
C ALA A 57 1.76 11.01 2.39
N GLY A 58 2.36 9.92 1.89
CA GLY A 58 1.71 8.61 1.89
C GLY A 58 1.40 8.11 3.29
N LEU A 59 2.34 8.27 4.23
CA LEU A 59 2.13 7.84 5.61
C LEU A 59 0.99 8.62 6.25
N ALA A 60 0.94 9.95 6.04
CA ALA A 60 -0.14 10.79 6.52
C ALA A 60 -1.50 10.41 5.91
N CYS A 61 -1.59 10.24 4.59
CA CYS A 61 -2.83 9.82 3.91
C CYS A 61 -3.34 8.46 4.42
N GLY A 62 -2.42 7.50 4.57
CA GLY A 62 -2.75 6.19 5.11
C GLY A 62 -3.25 6.25 6.56
N ILE A 63 -2.55 6.95 7.44
CA ILE A 63 -2.98 7.14 8.84
C ILE A 63 -4.34 7.82 8.91
N VAL A 64 -4.54 8.93 8.19
CA VAL A 64 -5.82 9.65 8.17
C VAL A 64 -6.95 8.74 7.73
N SER A 65 -6.74 7.95 6.67
CA SER A 65 -7.75 7.00 6.21
C SER A 65 -8.03 5.89 7.22
N GLY A 66 -7.01 5.33 7.87
CA GLY A 66 -7.18 4.30 8.90
C GLY A 66 -7.91 4.84 10.14
N VAL A 67 -7.59 6.06 10.56
CA VAL A 67 -8.27 6.75 11.67
C VAL A 67 -9.74 7.00 11.29
N ALA A 68 -10.00 7.56 10.11
CA ALA A 68 -11.36 7.83 9.65
C ALA A 68 -12.20 6.54 9.62
N ILE A 69 -11.68 5.47 9.03
CA ILE A 69 -12.37 4.17 8.97
C ILE A 69 -12.59 3.59 10.38
N SER A 70 -11.62 3.77 11.30
CA SER A 70 -11.74 3.29 12.69
C SER A 70 -12.90 3.97 13.44
N PHE A 71 -13.19 5.25 13.16
CA PHE A 71 -14.30 5.98 13.74
C PHE A 71 -15.64 5.72 13.04
N LEU A 72 -15.62 5.40 11.74
CA LEU A 72 -16.82 4.99 10.99
C LEU A 72 -17.26 3.56 11.35
N SER A 73 -16.33 2.74 11.83
CA SER A 73 -16.60 1.41 12.38
C SER A 73 -17.34 1.52 13.71
N THR A 74 -18.64 1.21 13.69
CA THR A 74 -19.51 1.25 14.88
C THR A 74 -20.04 -0.14 15.20
N GLU A 75 -20.71 -0.30 16.34
CA GLU A 75 -21.39 -1.54 16.70
C GLU A 75 -22.47 -1.92 15.67
N TYR A 76 -23.15 -0.93 15.09
CA TYR A 76 -24.18 -1.11 14.07
C TYR A 76 -23.62 -1.35 12.67
N TYR A 77 -22.43 -0.83 12.39
CA TYR A 77 -21.70 -1.03 11.13
C TYR A 77 -20.27 -1.49 11.44
N PRO A 78 -20.08 -2.78 11.78
CA PRO A 78 -18.79 -3.36 12.17
C PRO A 78 -17.84 -3.55 10.97
N VAL A 79 -17.63 -2.49 10.19
CA VAL A 79 -16.65 -2.45 9.10
C VAL A 79 -15.25 -2.36 9.70
N PHE A 80 -14.21 -2.89 9.06
CA PHE A 80 -12.82 -2.76 9.52
C PHE A 80 -12.51 -3.42 10.88
N LEU A 81 -12.20 -4.73 10.84
CA LEU A 81 -11.73 -5.53 11.99
C LEU A 81 -12.64 -5.42 13.24
N PRO A 82 -13.88 -5.94 13.17
CA PRO A 82 -14.88 -5.83 14.25
C PRO A 82 -14.41 -6.29 15.62
N PHE A 83 -13.53 -7.28 15.65
CA PHE A 83 -13.02 -7.93 16.85
C PHE A 83 -11.91 -7.13 17.55
N LEU A 84 -11.53 -5.96 17.02
CA LEU A 84 -10.53 -5.07 17.61
C LEU A 84 -11.19 -3.83 18.21
N ASN A 85 -10.56 -3.27 19.26
CA ASN A 85 -10.96 -1.96 19.78
C ASN A 85 -10.43 -0.81 18.90
N THR A 86 -10.93 0.41 19.09
CA THR A 86 -10.55 1.58 18.27
C THR A 86 -9.05 1.86 18.28
N LYS A 87 -8.36 1.70 19.42
CA LYS A 87 -6.91 1.93 19.50
C LYS A 87 -6.15 0.92 18.64
N GLU A 88 -6.53 -0.35 18.71
CA GLU A 88 -5.96 -1.41 17.88
C GLU A 88 -6.21 -1.17 16.39
N LYS A 89 -7.43 -0.74 16.01
CA LYS A 89 -7.77 -0.39 14.62
C LYS A 89 -6.87 0.74 14.09
N ILE A 90 -6.63 1.78 14.88
CA ILE A 90 -5.72 2.88 14.51
C ILE A 90 -4.29 2.37 14.32
N VAL A 91 -3.79 1.52 15.22
CA VAL A 91 -2.46 0.91 15.09
C VAL A 91 -2.37 0.05 13.83
N VAL A 92 -3.40 -0.73 13.53
CA VAL A 92 -3.45 -1.51 12.27
C VAL A 92 -3.42 -0.60 11.06
N GLY A 93 -4.19 0.50 11.03
CA GLY A 93 -4.13 1.49 9.95
C GLY A 93 -2.74 2.09 9.74
N LEU A 94 -2.03 2.41 10.83
CA LEU A 94 -0.63 2.85 10.79
C LEU A 94 0.29 1.77 10.21
N LEU A 95 0.17 0.53 10.68
CA LEU A 95 1.01 -0.60 10.23
C LEU A 95 0.77 -0.97 8.76
N LEU A 96 -0.48 -0.93 8.30
CA LEU A 96 -0.83 -1.08 6.88
C LEU A 96 -0.14 -0.02 6.04
N SER A 97 -0.20 1.23 6.47
CA SER A 97 0.39 2.37 5.75
C SER A 97 1.91 2.29 5.71
N LEU A 98 2.54 2.05 6.86
CA LEU A 98 3.99 1.94 6.97
C LEU A 98 4.51 0.71 6.23
N GLY A 99 3.81 -0.43 6.35
CA GLY A 99 4.14 -1.65 5.64
C GLY A 99 4.03 -1.46 4.14
N ALA A 100 2.98 -0.81 3.64
CA ALA A 100 2.83 -0.50 2.22
C ALA A 100 4.00 0.32 1.67
N LEU A 101 4.36 1.42 2.33
CA LEU A 101 5.48 2.26 1.91
C LEU A 101 6.83 1.53 2.00
N THR A 102 7.01 0.71 3.03
CA THR A 102 8.21 -0.14 3.17
C THR A 102 8.29 -1.18 2.07
N GLY A 103 7.17 -1.80 1.71
CA GLY A 103 7.10 -2.76 0.61
C GLY A 103 7.37 -2.12 -0.74
N ASP A 104 6.86 -0.90 -0.98
CA ASP A 104 7.14 -0.12 -2.19
C ASP A 104 8.63 0.27 -2.31
N LEU A 105 9.27 0.62 -1.19
CA LEU A 105 10.72 0.83 -1.11
C LEU A 105 11.49 -0.47 -1.39
N ALA A 106 11.11 -1.57 -0.77
CA ALA A 106 11.73 -2.88 -0.96
C ALA A 106 11.60 -3.36 -2.41
N GLY A 107 10.41 -3.24 -3.01
CA GLY A 107 10.17 -3.55 -4.42
C GLY A 107 11.07 -2.73 -5.33
N SER A 108 11.21 -1.43 -5.06
CA SER A 108 12.11 -0.56 -5.82
C SER A 108 13.58 -0.93 -5.65
N PHE A 109 14.01 -1.25 -4.42
CA PHE A 109 15.35 -1.76 -4.17
C PHE A 109 15.63 -3.03 -4.98
N ILE A 110 14.73 -4.02 -4.91
CA ILE A 110 14.84 -5.29 -5.66
C ILE A 110 14.89 -5.03 -7.16
N LYS A 111 14.00 -4.19 -7.72
CA LYS A 111 14.04 -3.80 -9.13
C LYS A 111 15.42 -3.26 -9.53
N ARG A 112 16.02 -2.39 -8.71
CA ARG A 112 17.37 -1.88 -8.97
C ARG A 112 18.42 -2.98 -8.94
N ARG A 113 18.35 -3.93 -8.00
CA ARG A 113 19.30 -5.06 -7.95
C ARG A 113 19.19 -5.94 -9.21
N LEU A 114 17.97 -6.17 -9.69
CA LEU A 114 17.68 -6.88 -10.94
C LEU A 114 18.07 -6.11 -12.22
N GLY A 115 18.55 -4.86 -12.12
CA GLY A 115 18.93 -4.06 -13.29
C GLY A 115 17.77 -3.40 -14.01
N ILE A 116 16.56 -3.47 -13.46
CA ILE A 116 15.38 -2.78 -14.00
C ILE A 116 15.53 -1.30 -13.67
N GLU A 117 15.46 -0.42 -14.66
CA GLU A 117 15.61 1.02 -14.47
C GLU A 117 14.34 1.69 -13.90
N ARG A 118 14.45 2.94 -13.47
CA ARG A 118 13.28 3.71 -13.00
C ARG A 118 12.31 3.88 -14.18
N GLY A 119 11.02 3.63 -13.94
CA GLY A 119 9.96 3.81 -14.94
C GLY A 119 9.73 2.59 -15.84
N GLN A 120 10.66 1.63 -15.86
CA GLN A 120 10.42 0.35 -16.52
C GLN A 120 9.38 -0.46 -15.71
N PRO A 121 8.38 -1.05 -16.38
CA PRO A 121 7.36 -1.86 -15.73
C PRO A 121 7.95 -3.14 -15.16
N SER A 122 7.40 -3.60 -14.05
CA SER A 122 7.60 -4.93 -13.50
C SER A 122 6.27 -5.47 -13.00
N PHE A 123 5.79 -6.54 -13.63
CA PHE A 123 4.46 -7.10 -13.33
C PHE A 123 4.27 -7.42 -11.84
N LEU A 124 5.25 -8.01 -11.18
CA LEU A 124 5.15 -8.37 -9.76
C LEU A 124 5.60 -7.22 -8.84
N MET A 125 6.76 -6.61 -9.13
CA MET A 125 7.39 -5.69 -8.19
C MET A 125 6.68 -4.34 -8.07
N ASP A 126 5.87 -3.96 -9.07
CA ASP A 126 5.09 -2.73 -8.99
C ASP A 126 3.74 -2.92 -8.26
N GLN A 127 3.30 -4.16 -8.03
CA GLN A 127 1.92 -4.44 -7.59
C GLN A 127 1.82 -5.13 -6.23
N LEU A 128 2.71 -6.07 -5.93
CA LEU A 128 2.55 -6.95 -4.76
C LEU A 128 3.39 -6.59 -3.52
N PRO A 129 4.61 -6.03 -3.64
CA PRO A 129 5.45 -5.79 -2.47
C PRO A 129 4.79 -4.93 -1.38
N PHE A 130 4.07 -3.88 -1.77
CA PHE A 130 3.37 -3.02 -0.79
C PHE A 130 2.28 -3.80 -0.04
N LEU A 131 1.48 -4.61 -0.76
CA LEU A 131 0.42 -5.42 -0.18
C LEU A 131 1.01 -6.43 0.81
N PHE A 132 2.02 -7.19 0.39
CA PHE A 132 2.62 -8.22 1.23
C PHE A 132 3.28 -7.65 2.46
N MET A 133 3.97 -6.52 2.35
CA MET A 133 4.61 -5.90 3.50
C MET A 133 3.59 -5.27 4.46
N ALA A 134 2.50 -4.70 3.95
CA ALA A 134 1.38 -4.23 4.76
C ALA A 134 0.72 -5.38 5.56
N LEU A 135 0.45 -6.50 4.89
CA LEU A 135 -0.07 -7.70 5.55
C LEU A 135 0.95 -8.26 6.54
N PHE A 136 2.23 -8.35 6.18
CA PHE A 136 3.27 -8.83 7.09
C PHE A 136 3.33 -8.02 8.40
N PHE A 137 3.34 -6.69 8.32
CA PHE A 137 3.39 -5.82 9.51
C PHE A 137 2.15 -5.97 10.39
N THR A 138 0.98 -6.03 9.79
CA THR A 138 -0.28 -6.19 10.54
C THR A 138 -0.42 -7.56 11.17
N LEU A 139 -0.06 -8.62 10.46
CA LEU A 139 -0.07 -10.00 10.97
C LEU A 139 0.98 -10.21 12.07
N PHE A 140 2.13 -9.54 11.96
CA PHE A 140 3.14 -9.57 13.02
C PHE A 140 2.62 -8.96 14.32
N TYR A 141 1.85 -7.87 14.23
CA TYR A 141 1.21 -7.25 15.40
C TYR A 141 0.02 -8.04 15.94
N LYS A 142 -0.87 -8.52 15.05
CA LYS A 142 -2.10 -9.26 15.41
C LYS A 142 -2.31 -10.46 14.46
N PRO A 143 -1.75 -11.63 14.78
CA PRO A 143 -1.85 -12.82 13.92
C PRO A 143 -3.28 -13.28 13.61
N HIS A 144 -4.23 -13.05 14.52
CA HIS A 144 -5.65 -13.39 14.34
C HIS A 144 -6.28 -12.68 13.13
N ILE A 145 -5.74 -11.55 12.68
CA ILE A 145 -6.17 -10.90 11.42
C ILE A 145 -6.01 -11.86 10.24
N GLY A 146 -4.98 -12.73 10.25
CA GLY A 146 -4.75 -13.70 9.18
C GLY A 146 -5.83 -14.78 9.13
N GLN A 147 -6.34 -15.19 10.29
CA GLN A 147 -7.47 -16.13 10.37
C GLN A 147 -8.75 -15.49 9.84
N TRP A 148 -8.97 -14.21 10.16
CA TRP A 148 -10.12 -13.45 9.66
C TRP A 148 -10.07 -13.21 8.14
N ILE A 149 -8.88 -12.91 7.58
CA ILE A 149 -8.71 -12.79 6.13
C ILE A 149 -8.92 -14.17 5.46
N GLY A 150 -8.35 -15.22 6.04
CA GLY A 150 -8.37 -16.57 5.48
C GLY A 150 -7.66 -16.69 4.13
N PHE A 151 -7.59 -17.91 3.60
CA PHE A 151 -6.92 -18.17 2.32
C PHE A 151 -7.62 -17.43 1.16
N TRP A 152 -8.93 -17.54 1.05
CA TRP A 152 -9.69 -16.93 -0.04
C TRP A 152 -9.73 -15.40 0.03
N GLY A 153 -9.75 -14.82 1.24
CA GLY A 153 -9.64 -13.37 1.37
C GLY A 153 -8.26 -12.86 0.96
N PHE A 154 -7.19 -13.61 1.24
CA PHE A 154 -5.85 -13.28 0.75
C PHE A 154 -5.77 -13.33 -0.78
N VAL A 155 -6.29 -14.40 -1.40
CA VAL A 155 -6.37 -14.53 -2.87
C VAL A 155 -7.18 -13.37 -3.47
N PHE A 156 -8.31 -13.03 -2.84
CA PHE A 156 -9.13 -11.89 -3.25
C PHE A 156 -8.35 -10.56 -3.17
N LEU A 157 -7.64 -10.28 -2.08
CA LEU A 157 -6.83 -9.05 -1.93
C LEU A 157 -5.73 -8.96 -3.01
N VAL A 158 -5.09 -10.07 -3.34
CA VAL A 158 -4.10 -10.12 -4.43
C VAL A 158 -4.75 -9.80 -5.77
N ALA A 159 -5.86 -10.47 -6.11
CA ALA A 159 -6.58 -10.26 -7.35
C ALA A 159 -7.13 -8.82 -7.48
N ALA A 160 -7.74 -8.32 -6.41
CA ALA A 160 -8.24 -6.94 -6.33
C ALA A 160 -7.11 -5.93 -6.51
N THR A 161 -5.93 -6.18 -5.93
CA THR A 161 -4.76 -5.30 -6.10
C THR A 161 -4.32 -5.21 -7.55
N PHE A 162 -4.25 -6.33 -8.29
CA PHE A 162 -3.92 -6.30 -9.72
C PHE A 162 -4.92 -5.44 -10.53
N ILE A 163 -6.21 -5.62 -10.27
CA ILE A 163 -7.28 -4.87 -10.98
C ILE A 163 -7.20 -3.38 -10.64
N LEU A 164 -7.14 -3.05 -9.34
CA LEU A 164 -7.12 -1.66 -8.86
C LEU A 164 -5.83 -0.94 -9.26
N HIS A 165 -4.69 -1.63 -9.28
CA HIS A 165 -3.42 -1.02 -9.70
C HIS A 165 -3.46 -0.64 -11.18
N LYS A 166 -3.99 -1.51 -12.05
CA LYS A 166 -4.20 -1.18 -13.46
C LYS A 166 -5.17 -0.01 -13.64
N ALA A 167 -6.30 -0.03 -12.93
CA ALA A 167 -7.30 1.04 -13.00
C ALA A 167 -6.73 2.40 -12.55
N THR A 168 -6.03 2.43 -11.41
CA THR A 168 -5.45 3.67 -10.86
C THR A 168 -4.33 4.22 -11.74
N ASN A 169 -3.51 3.37 -12.38
CA ASN A 169 -2.47 3.85 -13.31
C ASN A 169 -3.06 4.44 -14.60
N VAL A 170 -4.14 3.87 -15.13
CA VAL A 170 -4.86 4.47 -16.26
C VAL A 170 -5.45 5.83 -15.89
N ILE A 171 -6.06 5.95 -14.71
CA ILE A 171 -6.60 7.22 -14.22
C ILE A 171 -5.47 8.24 -14.04
N ALA A 172 -4.37 7.86 -13.37
CA ALA A 172 -3.23 8.74 -13.15
C ALA A 172 -2.58 9.21 -14.46
N TYR A 173 -2.53 8.35 -15.48
CA TYR A 173 -2.07 8.72 -16.82
C TYR A 173 -3.01 9.73 -17.49
N ARG A 174 -4.32 9.51 -17.44
CA ARG A 174 -5.32 10.45 -17.99
C ARG A 174 -5.28 11.82 -17.30
N LEU A 175 -5.02 11.84 -16.00
CA LEU A 175 -4.83 13.05 -15.20
C LEU A 175 -3.43 13.68 -15.35
N ARG A 176 -2.56 13.12 -16.21
CA ARG A 176 -1.17 13.57 -16.44
C ARG A 176 -0.27 13.53 -15.19
N LEU A 177 -0.67 12.78 -14.17
CA LEU A 177 0.13 12.50 -12.97
C LEU A 177 1.23 11.47 -13.27
N LYS A 178 0.97 10.56 -14.21
CA LYS A 178 1.95 9.62 -14.77
C LYS A 178 2.17 9.90 -16.26
N LYS A 179 3.38 9.64 -16.73
CA LYS A 179 3.74 9.70 -18.17
C LYS A 179 3.29 8.45 -18.95
N VAL A 180 2.98 7.35 -18.25
CA VAL A 180 2.66 6.05 -18.84
C VAL A 180 1.51 5.38 -18.07
N PRO A 181 0.68 4.53 -18.70
CA PRO A 181 -0.53 3.96 -18.11
C PRO A 181 -0.32 2.69 -17.27
N TRP A 182 0.94 2.28 -17.04
CA TRP A 182 1.29 1.10 -16.25
C TRP A 182 1.92 1.41 -14.90
#